data_AF-A0A519V0M4-F1
#
_entry.id   AF-A0A519V0M4-F1
#
_cell.length_a   1.000
_cell.length_b   1.000
_cell.length_c   1.000
_cell.angle_alpha   90.00
_cell.angle_beta   90.00
_cell.angle_gamma   90.00
#
_symmetry.space_group_name_H-M   'P 1'
#
loop_
_entity.id
_entity.type
_entity.pdbx_description
1 polymer ?
#
loop_
_entity_poly.entity_id
_entity_poly.type
_entity_poly.pdbx_seq_one_letter_code
_entity_poly.pdbx_strand_id
1 'polypeptide(L)'
;MKSYQIIFKQNVPISLSAAWDFFSSPANLAKITPDDMEFIVTSTGSEGKMYPGMIITYKVSPLFGIHLNWMTEITQVQPEEYFIDEQRFGPFKFWHHQHHFKT
;
A
#
# COMPACT_ATOMS: atom_id res chain seq x y z
N MET A 1 17.18 12.00 13.84
CA MET A 1 16.90 10.57 13.54
C MET A 1 17.38 10.31 12.12
N LYS A 2 18.10 9.20 11.87
CA LYS A 2 18.49 8.84 10.49
C LYS A 2 17.27 8.22 9.79
N SER A 3 16.86 8.80 8.66
CA SER A 3 15.83 8.25 7.79
C SER A 3 16.47 7.66 6.53
N TYR A 4 15.74 6.76 5.87
CA TYR A 4 16.09 6.20 4.57
C TYR A 4 14.92 6.43 3.64
N GLN A 5 15.20 6.74 2.37
CA GLN A 5 14.20 6.97 1.35
C GLN A 5 14.51 6.10 0.14
N ILE A 6 13.48 5.45 -0.38
CA ILE A 6 13.53 4.70 -1.63
C ILE A 6 12.59 5.40 -2.61
N ILE A 7 13.06 5.64 -3.82
CA ILE A 7 12.25 6.20 -4.91
C ILE A 7 12.34 5.22 -6.07
N PHE A 8 11.19 4.74 -6.51
CA PHE A 8 11.05 3.83 -7.64
C PHE A 8 10.03 4.40 -8.64
N LYS A 9 10.29 4.21 -9.94
CA LYS A 9 9.42 4.67 -11.03
C LYS A 9 9.36 3.59 -12.10
N GLN A 10 8.17 3.38 -12.65
CA GLN A 10 7.92 2.45 -13.74
C GLN A 10 6.88 3.04 -14.69
N ASN A 11 7.05 2.77 -15.98
CA ASN A 11 6.04 3.06 -17.00
C ASN A 11 5.27 1.78 -17.34
N VAL A 12 3.95 1.89 -17.46
CA VAL A 12 3.05 0.78 -17.80
C VAL A 12 2.20 1.17 -19.01
N PRO A 13 1.94 0.26 -19.97
CA PRO A 13 1.21 0.57 -21.21
C PRO A 13 -0.31 0.57 -20.99
N ILE A 14 -0.80 1.35 -20.02
CA ILE A 14 -2.22 1.51 -19.68
C ILE A 14 -2.55 2.99 -19.46
N SER A 15 -3.83 3.35 -19.48
CA SER A 15 -4.26 4.72 -19.18
C SER A 15 -4.05 5.06 -17.70
N LEU A 16 -3.91 6.35 -17.39
CA LEU A 16 -3.84 6.86 -16.02
C LEU A 16 -5.03 6.38 -15.19
N SER A 17 -6.24 6.47 -15.74
CA SER A 17 -7.47 6.06 -15.07
C SER A 17 -7.49 4.55 -14.77
N ALA A 18 -7.03 3.71 -15.71
CA ALA A 18 -6.93 2.26 -15.48
C ALA A 18 -5.89 1.91 -14.40
N ALA A 19 -4.74 2.60 -14.39
CA ALA A 19 -3.75 2.45 -13.35
C ALA A 19 -4.31 2.88 -11.98
N TRP A 20 -4.87 4.09 -11.91
CA TRP A 20 -5.52 4.60 -10.71
C TRP A 20 -6.57 3.64 -10.21
N ASP A 21 -7.43 3.13 -11.09
CA ASP A 21 -8.52 2.26 -10.70
C ASP A 21 -8.05 0.97 -10.05
N PHE A 22 -6.94 0.43 -10.53
CA PHE A 22 -6.32 -0.78 -10.01
C PHE A 22 -5.61 -0.52 -8.69
N PHE A 23 -4.69 0.47 -8.63
CA PHE A 23 -3.83 0.70 -7.47
C PHE A 23 -4.56 1.37 -6.29
N SER A 24 -5.63 2.11 -6.53
CA SER A 24 -6.45 2.74 -5.48
C SER A 24 -7.43 1.76 -4.79
N SER A 25 -7.38 0.47 -5.13
CA SER A 25 -8.21 -0.55 -4.48
C SER A 25 -7.41 -1.39 -3.49
N PRO A 26 -7.76 -1.41 -2.19
CA PRO A 26 -7.08 -2.24 -1.19
C PRO A 26 -7.07 -3.72 -1.54
N ALA A 27 -8.12 -4.22 -2.20
CA ALA A 27 -8.24 -5.60 -2.64
C ALA A 27 -7.17 -6.02 -3.66
N ASN A 28 -6.56 -5.06 -4.36
CA ASN A 28 -5.49 -5.34 -5.32
C ASN A 28 -4.09 -5.31 -4.70
N LEU A 29 -3.93 -4.80 -3.46
CA LEU A 29 -2.63 -4.77 -2.77
C LEU A 29 -2.01 -6.18 -2.66
N ALA A 30 -2.83 -7.18 -2.34
CA ALA A 30 -2.37 -8.57 -2.27
C ALA A 30 -1.90 -9.10 -3.63
N LYS A 31 -2.45 -8.63 -4.75
CA LYS A 31 -2.10 -9.09 -6.10
C LYS A 31 -0.75 -8.55 -6.59
N ILE A 32 -0.31 -7.42 -6.05
CA ILE A 32 0.97 -6.78 -6.42
C ILE A 32 2.08 -7.03 -5.41
N THR A 33 1.77 -7.68 -4.29
CA THR A 33 2.77 -8.03 -3.30
C THR A 33 3.42 -9.36 -3.70
N PRO A 34 4.76 -9.48 -3.67
CA PRO A 34 5.44 -10.73 -3.99
C PRO A 34 4.90 -11.92 -3.18
N ASP A 35 4.71 -13.06 -3.84
CA ASP A 35 4.13 -14.27 -3.24
C ASP A 35 4.92 -14.76 -2.02
N ASP A 36 6.24 -14.55 -2.01
CA ASP A 36 7.14 -14.91 -0.92
C ASP A 36 6.99 -14.06 0.35
N MET A 37 6.27 -12.93 0.28
CA MET A 37 5.94 -12.13 1.46
C MET A 37 4.64 -12.57 2.16
N GLU A 38 3.90 -13.53 1.59
CA GLU A 38 2.60 -14.04 2.06
C GLU A 38 1.69 -12.94 2.62
N PHE A 39 1.37 -11.96 1.77
CA PHE A 39 0.58 -10.80 2.17
C PHE A 39 -0.90 -11.17 2.34
N ILE A 40 -1.34 -11.26 3.60
CA ILE A 40 -2.71 -11.61 3.93
C ILE A 40 -3.42 -10.38 4.48
N VAL A 41 -4.36 -9.82 3.72
CA VAL A 41 -5.25 -8.75 4.22
C VAL A 41 -6.18 -9.34 5.28
N THR A 42 -6.18 -8.74 6.47
CA THR A 42 -6.97 -9.19 7.63
C THR A 42 -8.14 -8.27 7.96
N SER A 43 -8.17 -7.04 7.42
CA SER A 43 -9.28 -6.11 7.62
C SER A 43 -10.48 -6.48 6.75
N THR A 44 -11.66 -6.61 7.38
CA THR A 44 -12.95 -6.77 6.69
C THR A 44 -13.40 -5.45 6.06
N GLY A 45 -14.00 -5.48 4.86
CA GLY A 45 -14.53 -4.28 4.19
C GLY A 45 -13.54 -3.56 3.28
N SER A 46 -12.53 -4.27 2.77
CA SER A 46 -11.58 -3.78 1.75
C SER A 46 -12.18 -3.68 0.33
N GLU A 47 -13.51 -3.72 0.23
CA GLU A 47 -14.26 -3.52 -1.00
C GLU A 47 -14.36 -2.02 -1.31
N GLY A 48 -14.02 -1.64 -2.54
CA GLY A 48 -14.10 -0.25 -3.02
C GLY A 48 -12.73 0.43 -3.16
N LYS A 49 -12.77 1.76 -3.05
CA LYS A 49 -11.62 2.65 -3.25
C LYS A 49 -11.05 3.11 -1.90
N MET A 50 -9.74 3.33 -1.86
CA MET A 50 -9.08 3.97 -0.74
C MET A 50 -9.67 5.35 -0.45
N TYR A 51 -9.79 5.68 0.82
CA TYR A 51 -10.25 6.99 1.30
C TYR A 51 -9.43 7.42 2.53
N PRO A 52 -9.28 8.73 2.79
CA PRO A 52 -8.59 9.22 3.99
C PRO A 52 -9.24 8.70 5.28
N GLY A 53 -8.43 8.15 6.19
CA GLY A 53 -8.86 7.49 7.42
C GLY A 53 -9.16 6.00 7.27
N MET A 54 -9.05 5.42 6.07
CA MET A 54 -9.18 3.97 5.88
C MET A 54 -8.03 3.25 6.60
N ILE A 55 -8.37 2.32 7.49
CA ILE A 55 -7.41 1.42 8.14
C ILE A 55 -7.34 0.10 7.39
N ILE A 56 -6.12 -0.32 7.04
CA ILE A 56 -5.85 -1.59 6.39
C ILE A 56 -4.92 -2.38 7.30
N THR A 57 -5.31 -3.59 7.65
CA THR A 57 -4.48 -4.51 8.43
C THR A 57 -4.12 -5.71 7.59
N TYR A 58 -2.88 -6.17 7.74
CA TYR A 58 -2.37 -7.33 7.02
C TYR A 58 -1.31 -8.06 7.84
N LYS A 59 -1.06 -9.31 7.44
CA LYS A 59 0.08 -10.11 7.90
C LYS A 59 1.07 -10.25 6.74
N VAL A 60 2.36 -10.14 7.06
CA VAL A 60 3.45 -10.32 6.09
C VAL A 60 4.54 -11.21 6.69
N SER A 61 5.21 -12.02 5.88
CA SER A 61 6.31 -12.89 6.29
C SER A 61 7.57 -12.62 5.45
N PRO A 62 8.17 -11.42 5.52
CA PRO A 62 9.27 -11.03 4.64
C PRO A 62 10.56 -11.85 4.85
N LEU A 63 10.68 -12.57 5.97
CA LEU A 63 11.86 -13.38 6.30
C LEU A 63 11.45 -14.68 7.02
N PHE A 64 11.95 -15.80 6.51
CA PHE A 64 11.90 -17.13 7.15
C PHE A 64 10.50 -17.61 7.60
N GLY A 65 9.42 -17.14 6.95
CA GLY A 65 8.05 -17.53 7.28
C GLY A 65 7.53 -16.98 8.62
N ILE A 66 8.23 -16.02 9.24
CA ILE A 66 7.76 -15.40 10.50
C ILE A 66 6.76 -14.29 10.16
N HIS A 67 5.49 -14.51 10.50
CA HIS A 67 4.45 -13.51 10.27
C HIS A 67 4.56 -12.32 11.22
N LEU A 68 4.47 -11.13 10.64
CA LEU A 68 4.41 -9.84 11.32
C LEU A 68 3.04 -9.21 11.05
N ASN A 69 2.42 -8.67 12.10
CA ASN A 69 1.22 -7.85 11.93
C ASN A 69 1.63 -6.45 11.50
N TRP A 70 0.95 -5.91 10.50
CA TRP A 70 1.17 -4.55 10.03
C TRP A 70 -0.19 -3.88 9.76
N MET A 71 -0.35 -2.70 10.31
CA MET A 71 -1.52 -1.83 10.19
C MET A 71 -1.08 -0.49 9.61
N THR A 72 -1.74 -0.07 8.54
CA THR A 72 -1.56 1.25 7.92
C THR A 72 -2.88 2.01 7.87
N GLU A 73 -2.76 3.33 7.78
CA GLU A 73 -3.85 4.25 7.48
C GLU A 73 -3.58 4.96 6.17
N ILE A 74 -4.60 5.07 5.31
CA ILE A 74 -4.58 5.99 4.18
C ILE A 74 -4.79 7.40 4.71
N THR A 75 -3.78 8.27 4.66
CA THR A 75 -3.86 9.61 5.25
C THR A 75 -4.30 10.67 4.25
N GLN A 76 -4.00 10.47 2.96
CA GLN A 76 -4.32 11.42 1.89
C GLN A 76 -4.67 10.68 0.61
N VAL A 77 -5.62 11.24 -0.15
CA VAL A 77 -6.02 10.78 -1.47
C VAL A 77 -6.33 12.00 -2.34
N GLN A 78 -5.68 12.08 -3.50
CA GLN A 78 -6.03 12.99 -4.59
C GLN A 78 -6.28 12.14 -5.85
N PRO A 79 -7.54 12.06 -6.34
CA PRO A 79 -7.92 11.19 -7.44
C PRO A 79 -7.03 11.35 -8.68
N GLU A 80 -6.58 10.21 -9.24
CA GLU A 80 -5.68 10.11 -10.40
C GLU A 80 -4.31 10.80 -10.26
N GLU A 81 -3.95 11.26 -9.06
CA GLU A 81 -2.68 11.93 -8.79
C GLU A 81 -1.86 11.19 -7.76
N TYR A 82 -2.37 11.02 -6.54
CA TYR A 82 -1.65 10.28 -5.50
C TYR A 82 -2.53 9.78 -4.35
N PHE A 83 -1.97 8.84 -3.59
CA PHE A 83 -2.42 8.54 -2.23
C PHE A 83 -1.23 8.23 -1.33
N ILE A 84 -1.43 8.37 -0.01
CA ILE A 84 -0.40 8.16 0.99
C ILE A 84 -0.89 7.17 2.04
N ASP A 85 -0.08 6.15 2.31
CA ASP A 85 -0.25 5.24 3.44
C ASP A 85 0.84 5.46 4.51
N GLU A 86 0.42 5.46 5.77
CA GLU A 86 1.31 5.56 6.91
C GLU A 86 1.11 4.39 7.87
N GLN A 87 2.20 3.89 8.43
CA GLN A 87 2.09 2.84 9.45
C GLN A 87 1.50 3.39 10.75
N ARG A 88 0.54 2.66 11.29
CA ARG A 88 0.04 2.83 12.66
C ARG A 88 0.68 1.84 13.62
N PHE A 89 0.81 0.58 13.21
CA PHE A 89 1.55 -0.45 13.94
C PHE A 89 2.26 -1.36 12.95
N GLY A 90 3.53 -1.68 13.16
CA GLY A 90 4.25 -2.53 12.22
C GLY A 90 5.76 -2.58 12.50
N PRO A 91 6.53 -3.16 11.58
CA PRO A 91 7.95 -3.47 11.80
C PRO A 91 8.86 -2.23 11.76
N PHE A 92 8.39 -1.11 11.20
CA PHE A 92 9.22 0.08 11.04
C PHE A 92 9.06 1.05 12.21
N LYS A 93 10.10 1.84 12.50
CA LYS A 93 9.97 2.99 13.43
C LYS A 93 9.16 4.13 12.83
N PHE A 94 9.22 4.26 11.51
CA PHE A 94 8.49 5.24 10.72
C PHE A 94 8.31 4.69 9.31
N TRP A 95 7.10 4.78 8.78
CA TRP A 95 6.76 4.39 7.41
C TRP A 95 5.78 5.41 6.88
N HIS A 96 6.17 6.05 5.78
CA HIS A 96 5.39 7.02 5.06
C HIS A 96 5.62 6.75 3.58
N HIS A 97 4.61 6.19 2.93
CA HIS A 97 4.70 5.66 1.59
C HIS A 97 3.71 6.39 0.69
N GLN A 98 4.21 6.88 -0.43
CA GLN A 98 3.45 7.70 -1.36
C GLN A 98 3.41 7.01 -2.71
N HIS A 99 2.21 6.94 -3.28
CA HIS A 99 1.95 6.38 -4.59
C HIS A 99 1.56 7.52 -5.50
N HIS A 100 2.36 7.80 -6.53
CA HIS A 100 2.16 8.91 -7.46
C HIS A 100 1.87 8.41 -8.87
N PHE A 101 0.89 9.02 -9.52
CA PHE A 101 0.39 8.66 -10.84
C PHE A 101 0.50 9.86 -11.76
N LYS A 102 0.95 9.62 -13.00
CA LYS A 102 1.07 10.65 -14.03
C LYS A 102 1.10 10.04 -15.42
N THR A 103 0.86 10.88 -16.41
CA THR A 103 1.06 10.56 -17.84
C THR A 103 2.48 10.89 -18.30
#